data_AF-A0A3M2GWH3-F1
#
_entry.id   AF-A0A3M2GWH3-F1
#
_cell.length_a   1.000
_cell.length_b   1.000
_cell.length_c   1.000
_cell.angle_alpha   90.00
_cell.angle_beta   90.00
_cell.angle_gamma   90.00
#
_symmetry.space_group_name_H-M   'P 1'
#
loop_
_entity.id
_entity.type
_entity.pdbx_description
1 polymer ?
#
loop_
_entity_poly.entity_id
_entity_poly.type
_entity_poly.pdbx_seq_one_letter_code
_entity_poly.pdbx_strand_id
1 'polypeptide(L)'
;ASLYGPVTQTINSAYARGIFRVDMKLEKTFQFGKIRIKPYLWVQNLFDRDNFNSVYRSTGEPDDTAFLNTPEGQQTIQSSADPEQFVLDYKALERNPTNYGIPRLTRFGIQVKF
;
A
#
# COMPACT_ATOMS: atom_id res chain seq x y z
N ALA A 1 9.20 -14.01 20.08
CA ALA A 1 9.43 -12.56 20.24
C ALA A 1 8.52 -11.82 19.27
N SER A 2 8.00 -10.65 19.64
CA SER A 2 7.27 -9.80 18.69
C SER A 2 8.24 -9.41 17.56
N LEU A 3 7.82 -9.58 16.30
CA LEU A 3 8.59 -9.15 15.12
C LEU A 3 8.60 -7.62 14.95
N TYR A 4 7.78 -6.94 15.76
CA TYR A 4 7.65 -5.50 15.81
C TYR A 4 8.35 -5.00 17.08
N GLY A 5 9.17 -3.95 16.94
CA GLY A 5 9.89 -3.32 18.04
C GLY A 5 8.98 -2.96 19.23
N PRO A 6 9.53 -2.79 20.43
CA PRO A 6 8.74 -2.47 21.61
C PRO A 6 7.93 -1.18 21.37
N VAL A 7 6.65 -1.21 21.71
CA VAL A 7 5.75 -0.05 21.57
C VAL A 7 6.05 0.93 22.72
N THR A 8 7.18 1.63 22.63
CA THR A 8 7.63 2.61 23.62
C THR A 8 6.96 3.98 23.45
N GLN A 9 6.13 4.12 22.42
CA GLN A 9 5.43 5.36 22.10
C GLN A 9 4.15 5.54 22.93
N THR A 10 3.84 6.80 23.24
CA THR A 10 2.59 7.18 23.91
C THR A 10 1.38 6.76 23.06
N ILE A 11 0.31 6.31 23.72
CA ILE A 11 -0.92 5.89 23.02
C ILE A 11 -1.39 7.01 22.08
N ASN A 12 -1.66 6.66 20.83
CA ASN A 12 -2.07 7.57 19.74
C ASN A 12 -1.03 8.65 19.36
N SER A 13 0.28 8.47 19.60
CA SER A 13 1.27 9.47 19.17
C SER A 13 1.64 9.40 17.69
N ALA A 14 1.33 8.30 17.02
CA ALA A 14 1.60 8.10 15.60
C ALA A 14 0.30 8.14 14.78
N TYR A 15 0.33 8.83 13.64
CA TYR A 15 -0.83 9.00 12.77
C TYR A 15 -0.44 8.80 11.31
N ALA A 16 -1.25 8.02 10.59
CA ALA A 16 -1.13 7.93 9.15
C ALA A 16 -1.52 9.27 8.49
N ARG A 17 -0.92 9.56 7.33
CA ARG A 17 -1.28 10.74 6.53
C ARG A 17 -2.74 10.64 6.03
N GLY A 18 -3.25 11.72 5.45
CA GLY A 18 -4.52 11.67 4.72
C GLY A 18 -4.37 10.93 3.38
N ILE A 19 -5.37 10.13 3.02
CA ILE A 19 -5.44 9.41 1.74
C ILE A 19 -6.37 10.16 0.78
N PHE A 20 -5.95 10.34 -0.47
CA PHE A 20 -6.78 10.91 -1.52
C PHE A 20 -6.61 10.11 -2.80
N ARG A 21 -7.70 9.50 -3.27
CA ARG A 21 -7.74 8.68 -4.48
C ARG A 21 -8.83 9.17 -5.41
N VAL A 22 -8.47 9.33 -6.68
CA VAL A 22 -9.40 9.68 -7.76
C VAL A 22 -9.50 8.51 -8.74
N ASP A 23 -10.74 8.11 -9.02
CA ASP A 23 -11.07 7.11 -10.03
C ASP A 23 -11.84 7.78 -11.17
N MET A 24 -11.55 7.38 -12.41
CA MET A 24 -12.20 7.90 -13.61
C MET A 24 -12.77 6.75 -14.43
N LYS A 25 -14.05 6.86 -14.81
CA LYS A 25 -14.68 5.92 -15.75
C LYS A 25 -15.34 6.69 -16.90
N LEU A 26 -14.91 6.37 -18.12
CA LEU A 26 -15.49 6.88 -19.36
C LEU A 26 -16.24 5.74 -20.06
N GLU A 27 -17.49 5.98 -20.42
CA GLU A 27 -18.34 5.01 -21.09
C GLU A 27 -19.23 5.69 -22.13
N LYS A 28 -19.43 5.03 -23.28
CA LYS A 28 -20.32 5.53 -24.33
C LYS A 28 -21.29 4.44 -24.72
N THR A 29 -22.57 4.78 -24.81
CA THR A 29 -23.61 3.84 -25.25
C THR A 29 -23.91 4.04 -26.72
N PHE A 30 -23.88 2.96 -27.48
CA PHE A 30 -24.32 2.87 -28.87
C PHE A 30 -25.52 1.93 -28.94
N GLN A 31 -26.56 2.33 -29.68
CA GLN A 31 -27.77 1.54 -29.85
C GLN A 31 -27.91 1.15 -31.33
N PHE A 32 -28.04 -0.15 -31.58
CA PHE A 32 -28.22 -0.74 -32.89
C PHE A 32 -29.47 -1.64 -32.86
N GLY A 33 -30.62 -1.07 -33.23
CA GLY A 33 -31.91 -1.75 -33.11
C GLY A 33 -32.22 -2.13 -31.65
N LYS A 34 -32.34 -3.43 -31.38
CA LYS A 34 -32.56 -3.99 -30.04
C LYS A 34 -31.27 -4.15 -29.23
N ILE A 35 -30.11 -4.17 -29.89
CA ILE A 35 -28.82 -4.38 -29.24
C ILE A 35 -28.26 -3.05 -28.74
N ARG A 36 -27.72 -3.04 -27.51
CA ARG A 36 -26.99 -1.92 -26.93
C ARG A 36 -25.56 -2.33 -26.62
N ILE A 37 -24.61 -1.61 -27.20
CA ILE A 37 -23.17 -1.82 -26.99
C ILE A 37 -22.61 -0.64 -26.20
N LYS A 38 -21.80 -0.92 -25.19
CA LYS A 38 -21.20 0.09 -24.33
C LYS A 38 -19.71 -0.21 -24.09
N PRO A 39 -18.79 0.31 -24.92
CA PRO A 39 -17.37 0.33 -24.58
C PRO A 39 -17.13 1.24 -23.38
N TYR A 40 -16.16 0.87 -22.54
CA TYR A 40 -15.73 1.63 -21.39
C TYR A 40 -14.22 1.57 -21.17
N LEU A 41 -13.69 2.66 -20.63
CA LEU A 41 -12.36 2.79 -20.04
C LEU A 41 -12.54 3.17 -18.58
N TRP A 42 -11.96 2.39 -17.67
CA TRP A 42 -12.01 2.63 -16.24
C TRP A 42 -10.59 2.67 -15.68
N VAL A 43 -10.16 3.84 -15.24
CA VAL A 43 -8.86 4.08 -14.59
C VAL A 43 -9.10 4.27 -13.10
N GLN A 44 -8.60 3.34 -12.29
CA GLN A 44 -8.60 3.45 -10.84
C GLN A 44 -7.25 3.97 -10.36
N ASN A 45 -7.25 4.78 -9.30
CA ASN A 45 -6.05 5.49 -8.83
C ASN A 45 -5.37 6.28 -9.96
N LEU A 46 -6.11 7.24 -10.54
CA LEU A 46 -5.72 8.01 -11.73
C LEU A 46 -4.35 8.69 -11.60
N PHE A 47 -4.03 9.20 -10.41
CA PHE A 47 -2.77 9.88 -10.12
C PHE A 47 -1.65 8.95 -9.61
N ASP A 48 -1.90 7.65 -9.57
CA ASP A 48 -0.93 6.63 -9.13
C ASP A 48 -0.31 6.93 -7.75
N ARG A 49 -1.14 7.41 -6.83
CA ARG A 49 -0.70 7.71 -5.47
C ARG A 49 -0.63 6.43 -4.66
N ASP A 50 0.39 6.31 -3.82
CA ASP A 50 0.46 5.27 -2.79
C ASP A 50 -0.58 5.56 -1.71
N ASN A 51 -1.72 4.89 -1.84
CA ASN A 51 -2.79 4.93 -0.85
C ASN A 51 -2.53 3.80 0.13
N PHE A 52 -2.31 4.07 1.42
CA PHE A 52 -2.10 3.02 2.43
C PHE A 52 -3.43 2.52 2.99
N ASN A 53 -3.56 1.22 3.26
CA ASN A 53 -4.71 0.62 3.95
C ASN A 53 -4.44 0.47 5.46
N SER A 54 -3.18 0.28 5.82
CA SER A 54 -2.72 0.02 7.19
C SER A 54 -1.32 0.59 7.36
N VAL A 55 -0.98 0.97 8.59
CA VAL A 55 0.34 1.51 8.95
C VAL A 55 0.85 0.83 10.21
N TYR A 56 2.17 0.85 10.41
CA TYR A 56 2.76 0.37 11.64
C TYR A 56 2.42 1.31 12.79
N ARG A 57 2.01 0.74 13.92
CA ARG A 57 1.61 1.52 15.11
C ARG A 57 2.76 2.30 15.74
N SER A 58 4.00 1.87 15.49
CA SER A 58 5.22 2.45 16.05
C SER A 58 5.71 3.70 15.31
N THR A 59 5.22 3.97 14.11
CA THR A 59 5.70 5.10 13.28
C THR A 59 4.55 5.86 12.61
N GLY A 60 3.42 5.19 12.35
CA GLY A 60 2.37 5.72 11.49
C GLY A 60 2.70 5.61 10.00
N GLU A 61 3.83 4.97 9.65
CA GLU A 61 4.27 4.74 8.28
C GLU A 61 3.94 3.29 7.83
N PRO A 62 3.67 3.06 6.53
CA PRO A 62 3.28 1.75 6.00
C PRO A 62 4.46 0.79 5.75
N ASP A 63 5.71 1.27 5.76
CA ASP A 63 6.91 0.51 5.36
C ASP A 63 8.08 0.60 6.34
N ASP A 64 7.90 1.26 7.48
CA ASP A 64 8.93 1.41 8.50
C ASP A 64 8.34 1.20 9.89
N THR A 65 8.88 0.25 10.66
CA THR A 65 8.51 0.01 12.07
C THR A 65 9.38 0.79 13.04
N ALA A 66 10.46 1.43 12.55
CA ALA A 66 11.56 2.03 13.28
C ALA A 66 12.39 1.07 14.16
N PHE A 67 12.16 -0.24 14.09
CA PHE A 67 12.87 -1.22 14.91
C PHE A 67 14.39 -1.14 14.73
N LEU A 68 14.88 -1.01 13.51
CA LEU A 68 16.32 -0.91 13.22
C LEU A 68 16.99 0.29 13.92
N ASN A 69 16.22 1.31 14.33
CA ASN A 69 16.73 2.49 15.02
C ASN A 69 16.66 2.37 16.56
N THR A 70 16.04 1.31 17.09
CA THR A 70 15.94 1.07 18.54
C THR A 70 17.24 0.49 19.12
N PRO A 71 17.54 0.68 20.42
CA PRO A 71 18.69 0.04 21.07
C PRO A 71 18.70 -1.49 20.90
N GLU A 72 17.53 -2.13 20.98
CA GLU A 72 17.37 -3.58 20.79
C GLU A 72 17.66 -3.98 19.34
N GLY A 73 17.17 -3.21 18.37
CA GLY A 73 17.46 -3.41 16.94
C GLY A 73 18.94 -3.27 16.63
N GLN A 74 19.60 -2.24 17.17
CA GLN A 74 21.04 -2.03 17.04
C GLN A 74 21.86 -3.18 17.66
N GLN A 75 21.46 -3.67 18.84
CA GLN A 75 22.09 -4.84 19.44
C GLN A 75 21.90 -6.10 18.57
N THR A 76 20.71 -6.29 18.00
CA THR A 76 20.41 -7.41 17.10
C THR A 76 21.29 -7.36 15.84
N ILE A 77 21.41 -6.18 15.22
CA ILE A 77 22.28 -5.95 14.05
C ILE A 77 23.74 -6.28 14.39
N GLN A 78 24.25 -5.77 15.51
CA GLN A 78 25.64 -6.01 15.95
C GLN A 78 25.93 -7.48 16.28
N SER A 79 24.90 -8.23 16.71
CA SER A 79 25.00 -9.66 17.01
C SER A 79 24.80 -10.57 15.79
N SER A 80 24.37 -10.02 14.64
CA SER A 80 24.17 -10.78 13.41
C SER A 80 25.50 -11.19 12.79
N ALA A 81 25.55 -12.38 12.19
CA ALA A 81 26.72 -12.85 11.44
C ALA A 81 27.03 -11.99 10.21
N ASP A 82 25.98 -11.42 9.60
CA ASP A 82 26.07 -10.43 8.53
C ASP A 82 25.10 -9.27 8.85
N PRO A 83 25.63 -8.15 9.38
CA PRO A 83 24.82 -6.98 9.72
C PRO A 83 24.14 -6.33 8.51
N GLU A 84 24.81 -6.28 7.34
CA GLU A 84 24.27 -5.65 6.14
C GLU A 84 23.11 -6.47 5.58
N GLN A 85 23.29 -7.79 5.49
CA GLN A 85 22.25 -8.69 5.01
C GLN A 85 21.03 -8.67 5.94
N PHE A 86 21.24 -8.68 7.26
CA PHE A 86 20.13 -8.59 8.22
C PHE A 86 19.30 -7.32 8.02
N VAL A 87 19.94 -6.17 7.81
CA VAL A 87 19.24 -4.90 7.56
C VAL A 87 18.45 -4.95 6.26
N LEU A 88 19.01 -5.54 5.20
CA LEU A 88 18.32 -5.69 3.91
C LEU A 88 17.08 -6.59 4.03
N ASP A 89 17.23 -7.74 4.69
CA ASP A 89 16.15 -8.70 4.89
C ASP A 89 15.05 -8.12 5.77
N TYR A 90 15.41 -7.39 6.83
CA TYR A 90 14.43 -6.73 7.69
C TYR A 90 13.65 -5.66 6.94
N LYS A 91 14.32 -4.79 6.16
CA LYS A 91 13.64 -3.79 5.31
C LYS A 91 12.73 -4.43 4.27
N ALA A 92 13.10 -5.59 3.73
CA ALA A 92 12.24 -6.34 2.81
C ALA A 92 11.00 -6.89 3.54
N LEU A 93 11.14 -7.32 4.79
CA LEU A 93 10.04 -7.80 5.63
C LEU A 93 9.07 -6.68 6.04
N GLU A 94 9.57 -5.47 6.29
CA GLU A 94 8.74 -4.29 6.61
C GLU A 94 7.94 -3.77 5.41
N ARG A 95 8.42 -4.00 4.19
CA ARG A 95 7.73 -3.63 2.94
C ARG A 95 6.59 -4.58 2.64
N ASN A 96 5.53 -4.50 3.43
CA ASN A 96 4.35 -5.34 3.26
C ASN A 96 3.36 -4.74 2.25
N PRO A 97 3.11 -5.41 1.10
CA PRO A 97 2.17 -4.90 0.09
C PRO A 97 0.73 -4.76 0.61
N THR A 98 0.34 -5.49 1.65
CA THR A 98 -1.02 -5.41 2.21
C THR A 98 -1.29 -4.09 2.95
N ASN A 99 -0.22 -3.37 3.32
CA ASN A 99 -0.31 -2.00 3.84
C ASN A 99 -0.67 -0.99 2.76
N TYR A 100 -0.63 -1.36 1.47
CA TYR A 100 -0.96 -0.49 0.35
C TYR A 100 -2.24 -0.93 -0.36
N GLY A 101 -3.01 0.05 -0.82
CA GLY A 101 -4.14 -0.10 -1.71
C GLY A 101 -3.70 -0.46 -3.13
N ILE A 102 -4.68 -0.54 -4.03
CA ILE A 102 -4.37 -0.90 -5.42
C ILE A 102 -3.44 0.15 -6.07
N PRO A 103 -2.48 -0.28 -6.90
CA PRO A 103 -1.79 0.62 -7.79
C PRO A 103 -2.76 1.17 -8.85
N ARG A 104 -2.30 2.08 -9.71
CA ARG A 104 -3.08 2.50 -10.87
C ARG A 104 -3.50 1.30 -11.72
N LEU A 105 -4.82 1.13 -11.87
CA LEU A 105 -5.40 0.02 -12.61
C LEU A 105 -6.29 0.52 -13.74
N THR A 106 -5.88 0.24 -14.98
CA THR A 106 -6.61 0.62 -16.18
C THR A 106 -7.35 -0.60 -16.74
N ARG A 107 -8.67 -0.52 -16.81
CA ARG A 107 -9.57 -1.57 -17.33
C ARG A 107 -10.26 -1.07 -18.59
N PHE A 108 -10.20 -1.87 -19.64
CA PHE A 108 -10.96 -1.64 -20.87
C PHE A 108 -11.94 -2.79 -21.07
N GLY A 109 -13.13 -2.49 -21.57
CA GLY A 109 -14.10 -3.53 -21.86
C GLY A 109 -15.27 -3.04 -22.67
N ILE A 110 -16.12 -3.99 -23.08
CA ILE A 110 -17.35 -3.75 -23.82
C ILE A 110 -18.48 -4.47 -23.10
N GLN A 111 -19.58 -3.77 -22.84
CA GLN A 111 -20.79 -4.35 -22.30
C GLN A 111 -21.83 -4.45 -23.42
N VAL A 112 -22.40 -5.64 -23.63
CA VAL A 112 -23.44 -5.89 -24.64
C VAL A 112 -24.74 -6.24 -23.93
N LYS A 113 -25.85 -5.62 -24.35
CA LYS A 113 -27.21 -5.93 -23.91
C LYS A 113 -28.08 -6.24 -25.13
N PHE A 114 -28.90 -7.29 -25.02
CA PHE A 114 -29.82 -7.76 -26.04
C PHE A 114 -31.26 -7.42 -25.67
#